data_AF-A0A661UT67-F1
#
_entry.id   AF-A0A661UT67-F1
#
_cell.length_a   1.000
_cell.length_b   1.000
_cell.length_c   1.000
_cell.angle_alpha   90.00
_cell.angle_beta   90.00
_cell.angle_gamma   90.00
#
_symmetry.space_group_name_H-M   'P 1'
#
loop_
_entity.id
_entity.type
_entity.pdbx_description
1 polymer ?
#
loop_
_entity_poly.entity_id
_entity_poly.type
_entity_poly.pdbx_seq_one_letter_code
_entity_poly.pdbx_strand_id
1 'polypeptide(L)'
;MIDRRGRVLDPASGRRRERLQWKRESGYHRQGTVENAFFRYKQIIGPRLRARDRRAQEVEALRARNILNRMVGFARPESYPIGV
;
A
#
# COMPACT_ATOMS: atom_id res chain seq x y z
N MET A 1 -3.76 -22.03 26.77
CA MET A 1 -2.93 -21.44 27.85
C MET A 1 -3.78 -20.38 28.53
N ILE A 2 -3.89 -20.38 29.86
CA ILE A 2 -4.80 -19.50 30.63
C ILE A 2 -3.93 -18.50 31.41
N ASP A 3 -4.30 -17.21 31.45
CA ASP A 3 -3.53 -16.18 32.19
C ASP A 3 -3.71 -16.31 33.72
N ARG A 4 -2.92 -15.57 34.51
CA ARG A 4 -3.01 -15.57 36.00
C ARG A 4 -4.38 -15.12 36.56
N ARG A 5 -5.28 -14.60 35.72
CA ARG A 5 -6.65 -14.18 36.07
C ARG A 5 -7.70 -15.18 35.58
N GLY A 6 -7.30 -16.37 35.12
CA GLY A 6 -8.21 -17.42 34.70
C GLY A 6 -8.80 -17.24 33.29
N ARG A 7 -8.32 -16.28 32.49
CA ARG A 7 -8.82 -16.07 31.13
C ARG A 7 -8.08 -16.95 30.13
N VAL A 8 -8.82 -17.66 29.29
CA VAL A 8 -8.26 -18.41 28.16
C VAL A 8 -7.60 -17.41 27.22
N LEU A 9 -6.27 -17.44 27.11
CA LEU A 9 -5.55 -16.66 26.11
C LEU A 9 -5.80 -17.33 24.76
N ASP A 10 -6.50 -16.62 23.87
CA ASP A 10 -6.57 -17.01 22.46
C ASP A 10 -5.17 -16.89 21.84
N PRO A 11 -4.53 -18.00 21.43
CA PRO A 11 -3.20 -17.95 20.83
C PRO A 11 -3.19 -17.18 19.50
N ALA A 12 -4.33 -17.04 18.82
CA ALA A 12 -4.43 -16.21 17.61
C ALA A 12 -4.39 -14.71 17.92
N SER A 13 -4.83 -14.29 19.10
CA SER A 13 -4.79 -12.90 19.54
C SER A 13 -3.36 -12.38 19.77
N GLY A 14 -2.45 -13.23 20.27
CA GLY A 14 -1.02 -12.93 20.37
C GLY A 14 -0.36 -12.74 19.01
N ARG A 15 -0.57 -13.71 18.10
CA ARG A 15 -0.03 -13.66 16.72
C ARG A 15 -0.52 -12.46 15.92
N ARG A 16 -1.77 -12.02 16.11
CA ARG A 16 -2.28 -10.80 15.46
C ARG A 16 -1.52 -9.55 15.89
N ARG A 17 -1.23 -9.41 17.19
CA ARG A 17 -0.50 -8.25 17.73
C ARG A 17 0.94 -8.23 17.23
N GLU A 18 1.62 -9.37 17.30
CA GLU A 18 2.99 -9.54 16.79
C GLU A 18 3.08 -9.20 15.30
N ARG A 19 2.14 -9.71 14.48
CA ARG A 19 2.09 -9.41 13.04
C ARG A 19 1.83 -7.92 12.76
N LEU A 20 0.95 -7.28 13.51
CA LEU A 20 0.67 -5.85 13.35
C LEU A 20 1.88 -5.00 13.70
N GLN A 21 2.62 -5.38 14.75
CA GLN A 21 3.83 -4.70 15.18
C GLN A 21 4.94 -4.87 14.14
N TRP A 22 5.18 -6.09 13.67
CA TRP A 22 6.11 -6.36 12.56
C TRP A 22 5.77 -5.57 11.29
N LYS A 23 4.48 -5.48 10.91
CA LYS A 23 4.05 -4.68 9.74
C LYS A 23 4.35 -3.19 9.90
N ARG A 24 4.31 -2.66 11.12
CA ARG A 24 4.67 -1.27 11.40
C ARG A 24 6.19 -1.06 11.32
N GLU A 25 6.95 -1.92 11.97
CA GLU A 25 8.42 -1.84 12.05
C GLU A 25 9.08 -2.06 10.68
N SER A 26 8.59 -3.02 9.90
CA SER A 26 9.09 -3.29 8.55
C SER A 26 8.73 -2.22 7.51
N GLY A 27 7.88 -1.25 7.85
CA GLY A 27 7.38 -0.28 6.88
C GLY A 27 6.53 -0.91 5.76
N TYR A 28 5.95 -2.09 6.01
CA TYR A 28 5.20 -2.90 5.04
C TYR A 28 4.19 -2.08 4.22
N HIS A 29 3.44 -1.20 4.88
CA HIS A 29 2.44 -0.36 4.21
C HIS A 29 3.06 0.70 3.29
N ARG A 30 4.24 1.24 3.63
CA ARG A 30 4.96 2.19 2.78
C ARG A 30 5.51 1.49 1.54
N GLN A 31 6.10 0.31 1.70
CA GLN A 31 6.58 -0.49 0.58
C GLN A 31 5.46 -0.84 -0.40
N GLY A 32 4.34 -1.40 0.10
CA GLY A 32 3.20 -1.75 -0.75
C GLY A 32 2.59 -0.54 -1.47
N THR A 33 2.64 0.66 -0.87
CA THR A 33 2.20 1.90 -1.54
C THR A 33 3.09 2.25 -2.73
N VAL A 34 4.40 2.14 -2.57
CA VAL A 34 5.38 2.43 -3.63
C VAL A 34 5.30 1.38 -4.74
N GLU A 35 5.24 0.10 -4.39
CA GLU A 35 5.08 -1.00 -5.35
C GLU A 35 3.81 -0.84 -6.18
N ASN A 36 2.68 -0.52 -5.53
CA ASN A 36 1.43 -0.27 -6.24
C ASN A 36 1.52 0.96 -7.17
N ALA A 37 2.23 2.02 -6.76
CA ALA A 37 2.45 3.18 -7.62
C ALA A 37 3.24 2.81 -8.89
N PHE A 38 4.32 2.02 -8.77
CA PHE A 38 5.08 1.54 -9.92
C PHE A 38 4.30 0.55 -10.78
N PHE A 39 3.53 -0.36 -10.17
CA PHE A 39 2.65 -1.28 -10.90
C PHE A 39 1.67 -0.49 -11.78
N ARG A 40 0.97 0.48 -11.20
CA ARG A 40 0.00 1.34 -11.93
C ARG A 40 0.65 2.16 -13.03
N TYR A 41 1.84 2.71 -12.77
CA TYR A 41 2.62 3.41 -13.80
C TYR A 41 2.87 2.49 -15.01
N LYS A 42 3.41 1.29 -14.76
CA LYS A 42 3.77 0.35 -15.82
C LYS A 42 2.56 -0.13 -16.62
N GLN A 43 1.42 -0.33 -15.97
CA GLN A 43 0.19 -0.79 -16.60
C GLN A 43 -0.49 0.29 -17.45
N ILE A 44 -0.52 1.55 -16.99
CA ILE A 44 -1.32 2.61 -17.63
C ILE A 44 -0.48 3.48 -18.57
N ILE A 45 0.73 3.84 -18.18
CA ILE A 45 1.60 4.76 -18.94
C ILE A 45 2.56 3.97 -19.84
N GLY A 46 3.13 2.90 -19.29
CA GLY A 46 4.01 1.98 -19.99
C GLY A 46 5.24 1.58 -19.18
N PRO A 47 6.01 0.59 -19.65
CA PRO A 47 7.03 -0.08 -18.84
C PRO A 47 8.30 0.76 -18.58
N ARG A 48 8.48 1.89 -19.26
CA ARG A 48 9.71 2.69 -19.24
C ARG A 48 9.41 4.19 -19.32
N LEU A 49 10.35 5.01 -18.85
CA LEU A 49 10.37 6.46 -19.11
C LEU A 49 10.77 6.68 -20.57
N ARG A 50 10.07 7.60 -21.26
CA ARG A 50 10.30 7.91 -22.68
C ARG A 50 11.30 9.05 -22.86
N ALA A 51 11.38 9.95 -21.88
CA ALA A 51 12.35 11.03 -21.89
C ALA A 51 13.78 10.51 -21.86
N ARG A 52 14.65 11.12 -22.67
CA ARG A 52 16.08 10.75 -22.77
C ARG A 52 16.95 11.49 -21.76
N ASP A 53 16.58 12.72 -21.43
CA ASP A 53 17.27 13.53 -20.43
C ASP A 53 16.73 13.24 -19.01
N ARG A 54 17.61 13.25 -18.01
CA ARG A 54 17.26 12.93 -16.62
C ARG A 54 16.26 13.92 -16.02
N ARG A 55 16.39 15.22 -16.28
CA ARG A 55 15.43 16.21 -15.77
C ARG A 55 14.06 16.00 -16.43
N ALA A 56 14.05 15.69 -17.73
CA ALA A 56 12.83 15.37 -18.44
C ALA A 56 12.17 14.08 -17.92
N GLN A 57 12.95 13.06 -17.53
CA GLN A 57 12.48 11.84 -16.87
C GLN A 57 11.82 12.11 -15.50
N GLU A 58 12.42 12.99 -14.70
CA GLU A 58 11.84 13.40 -13.41
C GLU A 58 10.49 14.09 -13.61
N VAL A 59 10.39 14.99 -14.60
CA VAL A 59 9.13 15.65 -14.97
C VAL A 59 8.10 14.65 -15.48
N GLU A 60 8.50 13.69 -16.32
CA GLU A 60 7.63 12.61 -16.81
C GLU A 60 7.03 11.81 -15.65
N ALA A 61 7.87 11.37 -14.71
CA ALA A 61 7.44 10.62 -13.53
C ALA A 61 6.49 11.44 -12.64
N LEU A 62 6.78 12.73 -12.42
CA LEU A 62 5.92 13.63 -11.63
C LEU A 62 4.55 13.83 -12.29
N ARG A 63 4.51 14.06 -13.62
CA ARG A 63 3.24 14.20 -14.35
C ARG A 63 2.44 12.91 -14.34
N ALA A 64 3.09 11.77 -14.58
CA ALA A 64 2.44 10.46 -14.54
C ALA A 64 1.83 10.17 -13.15
N ARG A 65 2.57 10.42 -12.07
CA ARG A 65 2.05 10.32 -10.70
C ARG A 65 0.79 11.17 -10.52
N ASN A 66 0.81 12.41 -10.96
CA ASN A 66 -0.33 13.33 -10.82
C ASN A 66 -1.56 12.84 -11.60
N ILE A 67 -1.36 12.40 -12.84
CA ILE A 67 -2.42 11.80 -13.67
C ILE A 67 -3.01 10.58 -12.97
N LEU A 68 -2.16 9.66 -12.54
CA LEU A 68 -2.58 8.43 -11.85
C LEU A 68 -3.35 8.73 -10.56
N ASN A 69 -2.90 9.68 -9.75
CA ASN A 69 -3.62 10.08 -8.54
C ASN A 69 -4.99 10.70 -8.86
N ARG A 70 -5.05 11.52 -9.90
CA ARG A 70 -6.32 12.11 -10.37
C ARG A 70 -7.30 11.05 -10.87
N MET A 71 -6.83 10.04 -11.61
CA MET A 71 -7.66 8.92 -12.05
C MET A 71 -8.26 8.15 -10.87
N VAL A 72 -7.48 7.90 -9.81
CA VAL A 72 -8.00 7.26 -8.59
C VAL A 72 -9.06 8.12 -7.91
N GLY A 73 -8.87 9.44 -7.88
CA GLY A 73 -9.90 10.34 -7.34
C GLY A 73 -11.27 10.17 -8.02
N PHE A 74 -11.29 9.87 -9.33
CA PHE A 74 -12.53 9.68 -10.08
C PHE A 74 -13.05 8.24 -10.08
N ALA A 75 -12.16 7.25 -10.11
CA ALA A 75 -12.53 5.84 -10.32
C ALA A 75 -12.57 5.01 -9.03
N ARG A 76 -12.23 5.60 -7.86
CA ARG A 76 -12.16 4.85 -6.61
C ARG A 76 -13.57 4.46 -6.15
N PRO A 77 -13.86 3.16 -6.01
CA PRO A 77 -15.14 2.72 -5.46
C PRO A 77 -15.20 3.04 -3.96
N GLU A 78 -16.41 3.37 -3.49
CA GLU A 78 -16.67 3.49 -2.07
C GLU A 78 -16.64 2.09 -1.44
N SER A 79 -15.89 1.95 -0.35
CA SER A 79 -15.76 0.70 0.38
C SER A 79 -16.50 0.82 1.70
N TYR A 80 -17.50 -0.02 1.89
CA TYR A 80 -18.30 -0.06 3.11
C TYR A 80 -17.97 -1.30 3.92
N PRO A 81 -17.85 -1.19 5.26
CA PRO A 81 -17.68 -2.35 6.11
C PRO A 81 -18.95 -3.19 6.04
N ILE A 82 -18.81 -4.46 5.66
CA ILE A 82 -19.88 -5.43 5.80
C ILE A 82 -19.82 -5.92 7.25
N GLY A 83 -20.81 -5.54 8.04
CA GLY A 83 -20.95 -6.04 9.41
C GLY A 83 -21.20 -7.55 9.38
N VAL A 84 -20.40 -8.28 10.16
CA VAL A 84 -20.59 -9.71 10.47
C VAL A 84 -20.83 -9.82 11.97
#